data_AF-A0A968MG33-F1
#
_entry.id   AF-A0A968MG33-F1
#
_cell.length_a   1.000
_cell.length_b   1.000
_cell.length_c   1.000
_cell.angle_alpha   90.00
_cell.angle_beta   90.00
_cell.angle_gamma   90.00
#
_symmetry.space_group_name_H-M   'P 1'
#
loop_
_entity.id
_entity.type
_entity.pdbx_description
1 polymer ?
#
loop_
_entity_poly.entity_id
_entity_poly.type
_entity_poly.pdbx_seq_one_letter_code
_entity_poly.pdbx_strand_id
1 'polypeptide(L)'
;MVIDTGEGDMKNEIAVLHDLAQKLRSQRFKNGSISFERDEVKFEIDEKGKPVRVFFRQFGTANELIEEFMLLANKQVANFIGNVKDKKERKTFVYRVHDKPNVEKLQKFAAFISRFG
;
A
#
# COMPACT_ATOMS: atom_id res chain seq x y z
N MET A 1 5.57 1.66 -18.61
CA MET A 1 4.43 2.58 -18.31
C MET A 1 4.94 4.01 -18.41
N VAL A 2 4.09 5.05 -18.42
CA VAL A 2 4.55 6.47 -18.59
C VAL A 2 5.69 6.84 -17.63
N ILE A 3 5.64 6.34 -16.40
CA ILE A 3 6.70 6.53 -15.39
C ILE A 3 8.03 5.88 -15.81
N ASP A 4 7.98 4.65 -16.34
CA ASP A 4 9.18 3.89 -16.70
C ASP A 4 9.77 4.30 -18.05
N THR A 5 8.91 4.72 -18.99
CA THR A 5 9.31 5.11 -20.35
C THR A 5 9.62 6.60 -20.48
N GLY A 6 9.07 7.43 -19.58
CA GLY A 6 9.16 8.89 -19.70
C GLY A 6 8.36 9.47 -20.88
N GLU A 7 7.50 8.66 -21.49
CA GLU A 7 6.72 8.99 -22.69
C GLU A 7 5.24 8.69 -22.49
N GLY A 8 4.38 9.53 -23.05
CA GLY A 8 2.93 9.42 -22.97
C GLY A 8 2.26 10.71 -22.49
N ASP A 9 0.93 10.67 -22.44
CA ASP A 9 0.13 11.81 -22.00
C ASP A 9 0.37 12.12 -20.52
N MET A 10 0.34 13.40 -20.19
CA MET A 10 0.52 13.90 -18.82
C MET A 10 1.84 13.47 -18.15
N LYS A 11 2.87 13.16 -18.95
CA LYS A 11 4.15 12.64 -18.44
C LYS A 11 4.78 13.53 -17.37
N ASN A 12 4.65 14.85 -17.52
CA ASN A 12 5.27 15.82 -16.61
C ASN A 12 4.54 15.80 -15.26
N GLU A 13 3.21 15.81 -15.29
CA GLU A 13 2.34 15.75 -14.11
C GLU A 13 2.52 14.42 -13.38
N ILE A 14 2.54 13.31 -14.11
CA ILE A 14 2.75 11.97 -13.57
C ILE A 14 4.14 11.85 -12.93
N ALA A 15 5.19 12.41 -13.55
CA ALA A 15 6.54 12.41 -12.99
C ALA A 15 6.62 13.20 -11.68
N VAL A 16 5.95 14.36 -11.58
CA VAL A 16 5.88 15.15 -10.33
C VAL A 16 5.15 14.37 -9.24
N LEU A 17 4.03 13.74 -9.56
CA LEU A 17 3.28 12.91 -8.61
C LEU A 17 4.11 11.69 -8.17
N HIS A 18 4.87 11.09 -9.08
CA HIS A 18 5.74 9.97 -8.76
C HIS A 18 6.86 10.37 -7.80
N ASP A 19 7.55 11.48 -8.04
CA ASP A 19 8.58 11.99 -7.12
C ASP A 19 8.00 12.24 -5.72
N LEU A 20 6.80 12.83 -5.62
CA LEU A 20 6.12 13.01 -4.35
C LEU A 20 5.77 11.67 -3.69
N ALA A 21 5.25 10.70 -4.44
CA ALA A 21 4.93 9.37 -3.94
C ALA A 21 6.18 8.68 -3.36
N GLN A 22 7.33 8.77 -4.04
CA GLN A 22 8.58 8.17 -3.55
C GLN A 22 9.07 8.83 -2.24
N LYS A 23 8.88 10.15 -2.09
CA LYS A 23 9.16 10.86 -0.83
C LYS A 23 8.23 10.41 0.30
N LEU A 24 6.93 10.29 0.03
CA LEU A 24 5.93 9.78 0.99
C LEU A 24 6.25 8.34 1.41
N ARG A 25 6.57 7.47 0.46
CA ARG A 25 6.98 6.07 0.69
C ARG A 25 8.21 6.00 1.58
N SER A 26 9.25 6.77 1.24
CA SER A 26 10.49 6.84 2.03
C SER A 26 10.22 7.27 3.48
N GLN A 27 9.38 8.29 3.68
CA GLN A 27 8.99 8.74 5.01
C GLN A 27 8.19 7.68 5.77
N ARG A 28 7.26 6.99 5.09
CA ARG A 28 6.43 5.93 5.64
C ARG A 28 7.27 4.77 6.16
N PHE A 29 8.28 4.32 5.41
CA PHE A 29 9.21 3.27 5.83
C PHE A 29 10.15 3.72 6.96
N LYS A 30 10.68 4.95 6.90
CA LYS A 30 11.46 5.52 8.02
C LYS A 30 10.69 5.54 9.34
N ASN A 31 9.37 5.71 9.27
CA ASN A 31 8.47 5.68 10.43
C ASN A 31 8.04 4.26 10.85
N GLY A 32 8.71 3.21 10.36
CA GLY A 32 8.49 1.82 10.78
C GLY A 32 7.37 1.09 10.04
N SER A 33 6.94 1.58 8.88
CA SER A 33 6.03 0.80 8.03
C SER A 33 6.73 -0.42 7.46
N ILE A 34 5.98 -1.50 7.26
CA ILE A 34 6.48 -2.77 6.73
C ILE A 34 5.81 -3.02 5.39
N SER A 35 6.57 -3.48 4.39
CA SER A 35 6.00 -3.97 3.13
C SER A 35 5.65 -5.43 3.29
N PHE A 36 4.38 -5.77 3.07
CA PHE A 36 3.89 -7.15 3.04
C PHE A 36 3.43 -7.52 1.63
N GLU A 37 4.21 -7.13 0.63
CA GLU A 37 3.96 -7.55 -0.75
C GLU A 37 3.88 -9.08 -0.82
N ARG A 38 2.80 -9.55 -1.43
CA ARG A 38 2.56 -10.97 -1.70
C ARG A 38 2.39 -11.12 -3.20
N ASP A 39 2.92 -12.21 -3.73
CA ASP A 39 2.69 -12.57 -5.12
C ASP A 39 1.20 -12.88 -5.32
N GLU A 40 0.51 -11.98 -6.01
CA GLU A 40 -0.89 -12.18 -6.39
C GLU A 40 -0.96 -12.95 -7.71
N VAL A 41 -1.75 -14.01 -7.75
CA VAL A 41 -1.99 -14.79 -8.96
C VAL A 41 -3.15 -14.17 -9.76
N LYS A 42 -2.95 -13.98 -11.06
CA LYS A 42 -3.99 -13.58 -12.02
C LYS A 42 -4.24 -14.69 -13.04
N PHE A 43 -5.50 -14.77 -13.45
CA PHE A 43 -5.98 -15.71 -14.46
C PHE A 43 -6.40 -14.94 -15.70
N GLU A 44 -5.89 -15.35 -16.85
CA GLU A 44 -6.45 -14.96 -18.14
C GLU A 44 -7.60 -15.90 -18.45
N ILE A 45 -8.77 -15.34 -18.75
CA ILE A 45 -10.01 -16.08 -18.94
C ILE A 45 -10.48 -15.86 -20.37
N ASP A 46 -10.89 -16.92 -21.05
CA ASP A 46 -11.49 -16.83 -22.38
C ASP A 46 -12.93 -16.30 -22.33
N GLU A 47 -13.52 -16.07 -23.51
CA GLU A 47 -14.90 -15.58 -23.66
C GLU A 47 -15.96 -16.49 -23.01
N LYS A 48 -15.63 -17.76 -22.75
CA LYS A 48 -16.52 -18.75 -22.13
C LYS A 48 -16.30 -18.87 -20.62
N GLY A 49 -15.44 -18.05 -20.03
CA GLY A 49 -15.15 -18.07 -18.60
C GLY A 49 -14.11 -19.10 -18.18
N LYS A 50 -13.40 -19.75 -19.11
CA LYS A 50 -12.39 -20.76 -18.80
C LYS A 50 -10.99 -20.12 -18.64
N PRO A 51 -10.24 -20.45 -17.56
CA PRO A 51 -8.88 -19.97 -17.40
C PRO A 51 -7.96 -20.61 -18.44
N VAL A 52 -7.30 -19.78 -19.25
CA VAL A 52 -6.37 -20.20 -20.30
C VAL A 52 -4.90 -19.96 -19.92
N ARG A 53 -4.64 -19.08 -18.95
CA ARG A 53 -3.29 -18.80 -18.45
C ARG A 53 -3.33 -18.38 -16.99
N VAL A 54 -2.26 -18.72 -16.27
CA VAL A 54 -1.99 -18.27 -14.90
C VAL A 54 -0.68 -17.49 -14.92
N PHE A 55 -0.66 -16.31 -14.31
CA PHE A 55 0.54 -15.49 -14.21
C PHE A 55 0.54 -14.72 -12.90
N PHE A 56 1.74 -14.40 -12.41
CA PHE A 56 1.88 -13.52 -11.25
C PHE A 56 1.67 -12.08 -11.67
N ARG A 57 0.83 -11.37 -10.92
CA ARG A 57 0.62 -9.95 -11.09
C ARG A 57 1.92 -9.22 -10.74
N GLN A 58 2.43 -8.47 -11.71
CA GLN A 58 3.54 -7.55 -11.44
C GLN A 58 3.03 -6.33 -10.69
N PHE A 59 3.72 -6.01 -9.60
CA PHE A 59 3.57 -4.77 -8.88
C PHE A 59 4.68 -3.81 -9.34
N GLY A 60 4.31 -2.67 -9.92
CA GLY A 60 5.26 -1.73 -10.52
C GLY A 60 5.10 -0.30 -10.01
N THR A 61 5.88 0.62 -10.61
CA THR A 61 5.97 2.05 -10.25
C THR A 61 4.61 2.75 -10.24
N ALA A 62 3.72 2.41 -11.18
CA ALA A 62 2.36 2.95 -11.22
C ALA A 62 1.48 2.43 -10.06
N ASN A 63 1.69 1.19 -9.60
CA ASN A 63 0.97 0.67 -8.45
C ASN A 63 1.42 1.37 -7.17
N GLU A 64 2.73 1.57 -7.00
CA GLU A 64 3.28 2.33 -5.87
C GLU A 64 2.77 3.76 -5.81
N LEU A 65 2.75 4.47 -6.95
CA LEU A 65 2.21 5.81 -7.07
C LEU A 65 0.79 5.87 -6.46
N ILE A 66 -0.10 5.03 -6.97
CA ILE A 66 -1.50 5.01 -6.53
C ILE A 66 -1.60 4.59 -5.07
N GLU A 67 -0.83 3.60 -4.62
CA GLU A 67 -0.83 3.14 -3.23
C GLU A 67 -0.52 4.29 -2.26
N GLU A 68 0.54 5.06 -2.49
CA GLU A 68 0.93 6.13 -1.56
C GLU A 68 -0.10 7.25 -1.48
N PHE A 69 -0.71 7.64 -2.61
CA PHE A 69 -1.77 8.64 -2.60
C PHE A 69 -3.05 8.13 -1.94
N MET A 70 -3.42 6.85 -2.15
CA MET A 70 -4.56 6.24 -1.47
C MET A 70 -4.33 6.15 0.04
N LEU A 71 -3.12 5.80 0.47
CA LEU A 71 -2.75 5.78 1.89
C LEU A 71 -2.82 7.19 2.50
N LEU A 72 -2.30 8.20 1.79
CA LEU A 72 -2.35 9.59 2.22
C LEU A 72 -3.79 10.08 2.36
N ALA A 73 -4.64 9.85 1.36
CA ALA A 73 -6.05 10.25 1.37
C ALA A 73 -6.80 9.60 2.54
N ASN A 74 -6.65 8.29 2.73
CA ASN A 74 -7.29 7.55 3.81
C ASN A 74 -6.86 8.07 5.19
N LYS A 75 -5.55 8.34 5.38
CA LYS A 75 -5.03 8.93 6.61
C LYS A 75 -5.59 10.33 6.85
N GLN A 76 -5.69 11.15 5.80
CA GLN A 76 -6.18 12.52 5.93
C GLN A 76 -7.66 12.55 6.33
N VAL A 77 -8.50 11.70 5.73
CA VAL A 77 -9.92 11.58 6.10
C VAL A 77 -10.06 11.08 7.54
N ALA A 78 -9.31 10.04 7.94
CA ALA A 78 -9.32 9.53 9.29
C ALA A 78 -8.89 10.59 10.32
N ASN A 79 -7.84 11.35 10.02
CA ASN A 79 -7.37 12.45 10.87
C ASN A 79 -8.39 13.60 10.93
N PHE A 80 -9.00 13.97 9.81
CA PHE A 80 -9.98 15.06 9.75
C PHE A 80 -11.23 14.73 10.56
N ILE A 81 -11.71 13.48 10.51
CA ILE A 81 -12.88 13.05 11.27
C ILE A 81 -12.54 12.81 12.75
N GLY A 82 -11.35 12.26 13.04
CA GLY A 82 -10.89 11.93 14.39
C GLY A 82 -10.36 13.11 15.20
N ASN A 83 -9.88 14.18 14.55
CA ASN A 83 -9.43 15.39 15.24
C ASN A 83 -10.62 16.27 15.62
N VAL A 84 -10.96 16.25 16.90
CA VAL A 84 -12.17 16.86 17.47
C VAL A 84 -11.93 18.25 18.05
N LYS A 85 -10.79 18.89 17.75
CA LYS A 85 -10.39 20.16 18.39
C LYS A 85 -11.44 21.27 18.27
N ASP A 86 -12.29 21.22 17.23
CA ASP A 86 -13.32 22.23 16.96
C ASP A 86 -14.77 21.70 16.97
N LYS A 87 -15.02 20.46 17.43
CA LYS A 87 -16.38 19.88 17.43
C LYS A 87 -16.80 19.41 18.82
N LYS A 88 -17.96 19.87 19.29
CA LYS A 88 -18.54 19.50 20.59
C LYS A 88 -18.89 18.01 20.71
N GLU A 89 -18.99 17.28 19.60
CA GLU A 89 -19.31 15.85 19.58
C GLU A 89 -18.42 15.07 18.61
N ARG A 90 -17.82 13.97 19.09
CA ARG A 90 -17.07 13.03 18.27
C ARG A 90 -18.05 12.31 17.34
N LYS A 91 -17.88 12.44 16.03
CA LYS A 91 -18.69 11.66 15.07
C LYS A 91 -18.27 10.20 15.10
N THR A 92 -19.22 9.30 15.28
CA THR A 92 -19.01 7.87 15.06
C THR A 92 -18.60 7.64 13.61
N PHE A 93 -17.47 6.97 13.40
CA PHE A 93 -16.92 6.70 12.07
C PHE A 93 -16.24 5.34 12.06
N VAL A 94 -16.20 4.70 10.89
CA VAL A 94 -15.59 3.38 10.71
C VAL A 94 -14.09 3.55 10.45
N TYR A 95 -13.27 2.96 11.33
CA TYR A 95 -11.82 2.95 11.18
C TYR A 95 -11.32 1.55 10.88
N ARG A 96 -10.21 1.47 10.15
CA ARG A 96 -9.43 0.24 10.00
C ARG A 96 -8.27 0.25 10.99
N VAL A 97 -8.31 -0.66 11.96
CA VAL A 97 -7.30 -0.73 13.03
C VAL A 97 -6.51 -2.03 12.88
N HIS A 98 -5.19 -1.92 12.90
CA HIS A 98 -4.27 -3.06 12.93
C HIS A 98 -3.60 -3.09 14.30
N ASP A 99 -3.92 -4.12 15.10
CA ASP A 99 -3.38 -4.27 16.45
C ASP A 99 -1.92 -4.70 16.47
N LYS A 100 -1.30 -4.54 17.65
CA LYS A 100 0.07 -5.01 17.89
C LYS A 100 0.16 -6.53 17.67
N PRO A 101 1.27 -7.03 17.10
CA PRO A 101 1.49 -8.45 16.95
C PRO A 101 1.53 -9.16 18.32
N ASN A 102 1.02 -10.39 18.36
CA ASN A 102 1.05 -11.20 19.57
C ASN A 102 2.50 -11.58 19.94
N VAL A 103 2.90 -11.29 21.18
CA VAL A 103 4.27 -11.45 21.67
C VAL A 103 4.75 -12.91 21.59
N GLU A 104 3.90 -13.87 21.94
CA GLU A 104 4.25 -15.29 21.90
C GLU A 104 4.48 -15.76 20.45
N LYS A 105 3.63 -15.31 19.51
CA LYS A 105 3.82 -15.60 18.08
C LYS A 105 5.13 -15.00 17.54
N LEU A 106 5.47 -13.78 17.96
CA LEU A 106 6.74 -13.15 17.60
C LEU A 106 7.94 -13.92 18.13
N GLN A 107 7.90 -14.35 19.41
CA GLN A 107 8.98 -15.13 20.00
C GLN A 107 9.18 -16.47 19.27
N LYS A 108 8.09 -17.18 18.95
CA LYS A 108 8.15 -18.41 18.16
C LYS A 108 8.76 -18.17 16.78
N PHE A 109 8.37 -17.08 16.11
CA PHE A 109 8.92 -16.72 14.81
C PHE A 109 10.41 -16.35 14.90
N ALA A 110 10.82 -15.57 15.89
CA ALA A 110 12.23 -15.22 16.11
C ALA A 110 13.09 -16.47 16.38
N ALA A 111 12.61 -17.39 17.21
CA ALA A 111 13.29 -18.67 17.46
C ALA A 111 13.39 -19.52 16.18
N PHE A 112 12.36 -19.54 15.34
CA PHE A 112 12.38 -20.23 14.05
C PHE A 112 13.43 -19.63 13.10
N ILE A 113 13.43 -18.31 12.90
CA ILE A 113 14.34 -17.62 11.98
C ILE A 113 15.79 -17.68 12.44
N SER A 114 16.06 -17.66 13.76
CA SER A 114 17.44 -17.76 14.30
C SER A 114 18.21 -19.02 13.88
N ARG A 115 17.51 -20.05 13.39
CA ARG A 115 18.12 -21.28 12.88
C ARG A 115 18.69 -21.13 11.46
N PHE A 116 18.33 -20.05 10.76
CA PHE A 116 18.72 -19.79 9.37
C PHE A 116 19.85 -18.77 9.23
N GLY A 117 20.43 -18.28 10.33
CA GLY A 117 21.55 -17.32 10.35
C GLY A 117 21.07 -15.89 10.57
#